data_AF-A0A1V9ZN10-F1
#
_entry.id   AF-A0A1V9ZN10-F1
#
_cell.length_a   1.000
_cell.length_b   1.000
_cell.length_c   1.000
_cell.angle_alpha   90.00
_cell.angle_beta   90.00
_cell.angle_gamma   90.00
#
_symmetry.space_group_name_H-M   'P 1'
#
loop_
_entity.id
_entity.type
_entity.pdbx_description
1 polymer ?
#
loop_
_entity_poly.entity_id
_entity_poly.type
_entity_poly.pdbx_seq_one_letter_code
_entity_poly.pdbx_strand_id
1 'polypeptide(L)'
;MPGKAMVATLTSVPLGLNIDGWYNCSQETFWRNRAQNRRLTENVAPFENSVPVSAQCAQYFLPLCHPGQCNSTQTIPVFAKRLLATAPNATVFWVLQGGPGASSAKMEPLMLEFMQE
;
A
#
# COMPACT_ATOMS: atom_id res chain seq x y z
N MET A 1 -22.34 41.54 -31.93
CA MET A 1 -21.10 40.74 -31.78
C MET A 1 -21.47 39.43 -31.08
N PRO A 2 -21.41 38.27 -31.73
CA PRO A 2 -21.78 37.01 -31.09
C PRO A 2 -20.65 36.50 -30.19
N GLY A 3 -20.97 36.26 -28.92
CA GLY A 3 -20.06 35.70 -27.92
C GLY A 3 -19.74 34.24 -28.21
N LYS A 4 -18.45 33.92 -28.29
CA LYS A 4 -17.96 32.53 -28.41
C LYS A 4 -18.18 31.81 -27.08
N ALA A 5 -19.09 30.84 -27.07
CA ALA A 5 -19.18 29.88 -25.99
C ALA A 5 -17.89 29.04 -25.95
N MET A 6 -17.10 29.17 -24.89
CA MET A 6 -16.02 28.23 -24.60
C MET A 6 -16.65 26.96 -24.01
N VAL A 7 -16.72 25.92 -24.81
CA VAL A 7 -17.07 24.57 -24.36
C VAL A 7 -15.87 24.03 -23.59
N ALA A 8 -15.94 24.04 -22.26
CA ALA A 8 -14.98 23.34 -21.42
C ALA A 8 -15.27 21.83 -21.53
N THR A 9 -14.50 21.14 -22.37
CA THR A 9 -14.48 19.67 -22.39
C THR A 9 -13.88 19.18 -21.07
N LEU A 10 -14.75 18.75 -20.16
CA LEU A 10 -14.37 17.95 -19.00
C LEU A 10 -13.89 16.58 -19.51
N THR A 11 -12.59 16.39 -19.63
CA THR A 11 -12.03 15.06 -19.86
C THR A 11 -12.22 14.27 -18.56
N SER A 12 -13.23 13.39 -18.53
CA SER A 12 -13.36 12.41 -17.45
C SER A 12 -12.15 11.48 -17.54
N VAL A 13 -11.16 11.68 -16.67
CA VAL A 13 -10.11 10.68 -16.45
C VAL A 13 -10.82 9.45 -15.91
N PRO A 14 -10.76 8.29 -16.58
CA PRO A 14 -11.35 7.09 -16.04
C PRO A 14 -10.67 6.85 -14.69
N LEU A 15 -11.46 6.84 -13.62
CA LEU A 15 -11.03 6.49 -12.25
C LEU A 15 -10.76 4.97 -12.14
N GLY A 16 -10.18 4.37 -13.18
CA GLY A 16 -9.63 3.03 -13.13
C GLY A 16 -8.28 3.10 -12.43
N LEU A 17 -8.26 2.77 -11.13
CA LEU A 17 -7.03 2.61 -10.39
C LEU A 17 -6.22 1.48 -11.04
N ASN A 18 -5.11 1.82 -11.70
CA ASN A 18 -4.27 0.82 -12.36
C ASN A 18 -3.43 0.07 -11.33
N ILE A 19 -3.55 -1.25 -11.28
CA ILE A 19 -2.83 -2.14 -10.36
C ILE A 19 -2.11 -3.23 -11.17
N ASP A 20 -0.86 -3.54 -10.81
CA ASP A 20 -0.07 -4.64 -11.41
C ASP A 20 -0.59 -6.05 -11.08
N GLY A 21 -1.54 -6.15 -10.14
CA GLY A 21 -2.12 -7.39 -9.66
C GLY A 21 -1.49 -7.86 -8.35
N TRP A 22 -2.25 -8.63 -7.58
CA TRP A 22 -1.78 -9.14 -6.30
C TRP A 22 -0.91 -10.38 -6.50
N TYR A 23 0.32 -10.33 -5.99
CA TYR A 23 1.25 -11.48 -5.96
C TYR A 23 1.67 -11.82 -4.54
N ASN A 24 2.00 -13.09 -4.31
CA ASN A 24 2.49 -13.54 -3.01
C ASN A 24 3.86 -12.90 -2.71
N CYS A 25 4.01 -12.35 -1.51
CA CYS A 25 5.24 -11.72 -1.05
C CYS A 25 5.56 -12.10 0.39
N SER A 26 6.72 -11.69 0.88
CA SER A 26 7.11 -11.91 2.28
C SER A 26 6.21 -11.14 3.25
N GLN A 27 5.97 -11.74 4.43
CA GLN A 27 5.24 -11.09 5.53
C GLN A 27 5.99 -9.92 6.16
N GLU A 28 7.29 -9.78 5.91
CA GLU A 28 8.11 -8.63 6.30
C GLU A 28 8.62 -7.94 5.03
N THR A 29 8.43 -6.62 4.90
CA THR A 29 8.87 -5.85 3.72
C THR A 29 10.38 -5.60 3.72
N PHE A 30 11.02 -5.57 4.90
CA PHE A 30 12.45 -5.33 5.03
C PHE A 30 13.18 -6.50 5.70
N TRP A 31 13.39 -7.60 4.97
CA TRP A 31 14.37 -8.59 5.39
C TRP A 31 15.79 -8.03 5.20
N ARG A 32 16.34 -7.37 6.24
CA ARG A 32 17.80 -7.36 6.38
C ARG A 32 18.22 -8.77 6.77
N ASN A 33 18.81 -9.49 5.81
CA ASN A 33 19.63 -10.67 6.07
C ASN A 33 20.63 -10.33 7.19
N ARG A 34 20.32 -10.73 8.42
CA ARG A 34 21.15 -10.53 9.61
C ARG A 34 22.24 -11.61 9.69
N ALA A 35 22.85 -11.95 8.55
CA ALA A 35 24.08 -12.74 8.50
C ALA A 35 25.28 -12.03 9.17
N GLN A 36 25.08 -10.81 9.68
CA GLN A 36 26.02 -10.10 10.54
C GLN A 36 25.39 -9.82 11.91
N ASN A 37 25.49 -10.82 12.78
CA ASN A 37 25.67 -10.72 14.24
C ASN A 37 25.20 -9.41 14.90
N ARG A 38 23.91 -9.31 15.22
CA ARG A 38 23.46 -8.62 16.44
C ARG A 38 22.04 -9.03 16.77
N ARG A 39 21.87 -9.69 17.92
CA ARG A 39 20.60 -9.78 18.63
C ARG A 39 20.09 -8.36 18.88
N LEU A 40 19.16 -7.90 18.05
CA LEU A 40 18.16 -6.95 18.48
C LEU A 40 17.08 -7.87 18.99
N THR A 41 17.00 -7.90 20.32
CA THR A 41 16.09 -8.69 21.13
C THR A 41 14.79 -8.94 20.39
N GLU A 42 14.51 -10.23 20.27
CA GLU A 42 13.25 -10.98 20.10
C GLU A 42 12.01 -10.40 20.83
N ASN A 43 12.11 -9.23 21.46
CA ASN A 43 11.10 -8.57 22.27
C ASN A 43 10.38 -7.41 21.54
N VAL A 44 10.44 -7.33 20.21
CA VAL A 44 9.72 -6.28 19.43
C VAL A 44 8.81 -6.87 18.33
N ALA A 45 8.78 -8.19 18.16
CA ALA A 45 7.73 -8.87 17.40
C ALA A 45 7.18 -10.01 18.28
N PRO A 46 5.92 -9.98 18.73
CA PRO A 46 5.39 -10.87 19.76
C PRO A 46 5.03 -12.28 19.24
N PHE A 47 5.49 -12.68 18.05
CA PHE A 47 5.02 -13.89 17.40
C PHE A 47 6.07 -15.01 17.48
N GLU A 48 5.93 -15.83 18.53
CA GLU A 48 6.79 -16.97 18.87
C GLU A 48 6.54 -18.23 18.00
N ASN A 49 5.52 -18.20 17.13
CA ASN A 49 5.17 -19.34 16.27
C ASN A 49 5.06 -18.93 14.81
N SER A 50 5.53 -19.79 13.91
CA SER A 50 5.51 -19.60 12.46
C SER A 50 4.13 -19.14 11.98
N VAL A 51 3.99 -17.87 11.64
CA VAL A 51 2.73 -17.30 11.20
C VAL A 51 2.49 -17.69 9.73
N PRO A 52 1.47 -18.48 9.37
CA PRO A 52 1.18 -18.79 7.98
C PRO A 52 0.04 -17.89 7.49
N VAL A 53 0.35 -16.64 7.16
CA VAL A 53 -0.51 -15.76 6.36
C VAL A 53 0.20 -15.46 5.04
N SER A 54 -0.36 -15.88 3.91
CA SER A 54 0.19 -15.47 2.61
C SER A 54 -0.06 -13.97 2.43
N ALA A 55 0.95 -13.14 2.73
CA ALA A 55 0.89 -11.74 2.40
C ALA A 55 0.83 -11.56 0.89
N GLN A 56 0.03 -10.60 0.45
CA GLN A 56 -0.03 -10.21 -0.95
C GLN A 56 0.44 -8.78 -1.11
N CYS A 57 1.23 -8.53 -2.14
CA CYS A 57 1.76 -7.23 -2.50
C CYS A 57 1.27 -6.83 -3.89
N ALA A 58 1.21 -5.52 -4.13
CA ALA A 58 0.87 -4.92 -5.40
C ALA A 58 1.40 -3.49 -5.48
N GLN A 59 1.42 -2.92 -6.68
CA GLN A 59 1.69 -1.52 -6.95
C GLN A 59 0.50 -0.88 -7.66
N TYR A 60 0.04 0.23 -7.11
CA TYR A 60 -0.90 1.12 -7.78
C TYR A 60 -0.14 2.19 -8.56
N PHE A 61 -0.50 2.42 -9.82
CA PHE A 61 0.09 3.49 -10.62
C PHE A 61 -0.85 4.69 -10.61
N LEU A 62 -0.54 5.67 -9.76
CA LEU A 62 -1.35 6.88 -9.59
C LEU A 62 -0.81 8.01 -10.47
N PRO A 63 -1.66 8.91 -11.00
CA PRO A 63 -1.18 10.11 -11.67
C PRO A 63 -0.38 10.98 -10.69
N LEU A 64 0.77 11.49 -11.13
CA LEU A 64 1.59 12.41 -10.33
C LEU A 64 0.85 13.72 -10.07
N CYS A 65 0.03 14.15 -11.03
CA CYS A 65 -0.74 15.39 -10.96
C CYS A 65 -2.22 15.09 -10.74
N HIS A 66 -2.81 15.74 -9.74
CA HIS A 66 -4.26 15.90 -9.69
C HIS A 66 -4.72 16.89 -10.78
N PRO A 67 -5.93 16.71 -11.33
CA PRO A 67 -6.49 17.66 -12.28
C PRO A 67 -6.49 19.09 -11.72
N GLY A 68 -5.94 20.03 -12.50
CA GLY A 68 -5.87 21.45 -12.13
C GLY A 68 -4.71 21.87 -11.24
N GLN A 69 -3.90 20.93 -10.72
CA GLN A 69 -2.75 21.27 -9.86
C GLN A 69 -1.44 21.39 -10.66
N CYS A 70 -1.22 20.50 -11.61
CA CYS A 70 -0.05 20.54 -12.49
C CYS A 70 -0.32 19.85 -13.82
N ASN A 71 0.52 20.11 -14.82
CA ASN A 71 0.44 19.49 -16.14
C ASN A 71 1.53 18.42 -16.28
N SER A 72 1.18 17.18 -15.99
CA SER A 72 2.05 16.01 -16.20
C SER A 72 1.18 14.78 -16.44
N THR A 73 1.64 13.92 -17.34
CA THR A 73 1.07 12.60 -17.61
C THR A 73 1.83 11.48 -16.88
N GLN A 74 2.85 11.84 -16.09
CA GLN A 74 3.64 10.86 -15.34
C GLN A 74 2.81 10.20 -14.24
N THR A 75 3.19 8.97 -13.90
CA THR A 75 2.59 8.21 -12.82
C THR A 75 3.61 7.89 -11.75
N ILE A 76 3.17 7.75 -10.50
CA ILE A 76 3.97 7.28 -9.37
C ILE A 76 3.48 5.91 -8.93
N PRO A 77 4.40 4.95 -8.68
CA PRO A 77 4.02 3.68 -8.07
C PRO A 77 3.79 3.85 -6.57
N VAL A 78 2.66 3.37 -6.09
CA VAL A 78 2.32 3.27 -4.66
C VAL A 78 2.27 1.80 -4.29
N PHE A 79 3.24 1.38 -3.48
CA PHE A 79 3.30 0.02 -2.97
C PHE A 79 2.20 -0.23 -1.93
N ALA A 80 1.50 -1.35 -2.07
CA ALA A 80 0.50 -1.82 -1.14
C ALA A 80 0.77 -3.27 -0.75
N LYS A 81 0.47 -3.58 0.51
CA LYS A 81 0.58 -4.92 1.08
C LYS A 81 -0.67 -5.23 1.87
N ARG A 82 -1.15 -6.47 1.78
CA ARG A 82 -2.33 -6.93 2.51
C ARG A 82 -2.13 -8.33 3.06
N LEU A 83 -2.85 -8.62 4.14
CA LEU A 83 -3.11 -9.97 4.62
C LEU A 83 -4.56 -10.30 4.25
N LEU A 84 -4.79 -11.48 3.71
CA LEU A 84 -6.14 -11.91 3.36
C LEU A 84 -6.84 -12.41 4.62
N ALA A 85 -8.05 -11.91 4.83
CA ALA A 85 -8.92 -12.42 5.87
C ALA A 85 -9.24 -13.91 5.65
N THR A 86 -9.37 -14.64 6.76
CA THR A 86 -9.82 -16.04 6.76
C THR A 86 -11.35 -16.13 6.73
N ALA A 87 -12.04 -15.11 7.23
CA ALA A 87 -13.50 -15.04 7.25
C ALA A 87 -14.09 -14.55 5.92
N PRO A 88 -15.23 -15.11 5.46
CA PRO A 88 -15.82 -14.79 4.16
C PRO A 88 -16.43 -13.38 4.05
N ASN A 89 -16.71 -12.70 5.17
CA ASN A 89 -17.31 -11.35 5.22
C ASN A 89 -16.46 -10.37 6.03
N ALA A 90 -15.14 -10.42 5.85
CA ALA A 90 -14.23 -9.53 6.56
C ALA A 90 -14.25 -8.10 6.01
N THR A 91 -14.05 -7.14 6.91
CA THR A 91 -13.86 -5.73 6.57
C THR A 91 -12.39 -5.46 6.25
N VAL A 92 -12.14 -4.48 5.37
CA VAL A 92 -10.76 -4.06 5.06
C VAL A 92 -10.32 -3.05 6.11
N PHE A 93 -9.26 -3.36 6.83
CA PHE A 93 -8.60 -2.45 7.75
C PHE A 93 -7.30 -1.92 7.13
N TRP A 94 -7.18 -0.59 7.05
CA TRP A 94 -5.99 0.06 6.51
C TRP A 94 -5.10 0.57 7.63
N VAL A 95 -3.83 0.17 7.60
CA VAL A 95 -2.80 0.74 8.45
C VAL A 95 -1.88 1.65 7.64
N LEU A 96 -1.63 2.85 8.16
CA LEU A 96 -0.73 3.81 7.55
C LEU A 96 0.18 4.37 8.64
N GLN A 97 1.48 4.26 8.43
CA GLN A 97 2.42 4.95 9.30
C GLN A 97 2.37 6.45 8.97
N GLY A 98 2.28 7.28 10.02
CA GLY A 98 2.33 8.73 9.88
C GLY A 98 3.74 9.26 9.60
N GLY A 99 3.84 10.58 9.52
CA GLY A 99 5.09 11.29 9.22
C GLY A 99 5.45 11.27 7.72
N PRO A 100 5.97 12.36 7.16
CA PRO A 100 6.39 12.38 5.77
C PRO A 100 7.63 11.49 5.58
N GLY A 101 7.61 10.67 4.53
CA GLY A 101 8.75 9.83 4.12
C GLY A 101 8.92 8.52 4.90
N ALA A 102 8.09 8.24 5.89
CA ALA A 102 8.11 6.96 6.59
C ALA A 102 7.23 5.92 5.86
N SER A 103 7.81 4.80 5.44
CA SER A 103 7.05 3.68 4.88
C SER A 103 6.26 2.95 5.97
N SER A 104 5.03 2.51 5.68
CA SER A 104 4.19 1.74 6.61
C SER A 104 4.70 0.34 6.99
N ALA A 105 5.92 -0.05 6.63
CA ALA A 105 6.48 -1.34 7.00
C ALA A 105 6.56 -1.56 8.52
N LYS A 106 6.70 -0.50 9.33
CA LYS A 106 6.67 -0.66 10.81
C LYS A 106 5.29 -1.02 11.35
N MET A 107 4.24 -0.97 10.52
CA MET A 107 2.89 -1.39 10.89
C MET A 107 2.61 -2.86 10.59
N GLU A 108 3.57 -3.60 10.01
CA GLU A 108 3.42 -5.04 9.74
C GLU A 108 3.11 -5.87 10.99
N PRO A 109 3.73 -5.64 12.16
CA PRO A 109 3.34 -6.33 13.39
C PRO A 109 1.88 -6.08 13.78
N LEU A 110 1.38 -4.86 13.57
CA LEU A 110 0.00 -4.49 13.86
C LEU A 110 -0.99 -5.17 12.89
N MET A 111 -0.61 -5.35 11.62
CA MET A 111 -1.42 -6.12 10.67
C MET A 111 -1.59 -7.57 11.11
N LEU A 112 -0.56 -8.16 11.71
CA LEU A 112 -0.59 -9.54 12.22
C LEU A 112 -1.42 -9.68 13.49
N GLU A 113 -1.37 -8.69 14.39
CA GLU A 113 -2.15 -8.65 15.62
C GLU A 113 -3.65 -8.65 15.31
N PHE A 114 -4.11 -7.76 14.42
CA PHE A 114 -5.52 -7.68 14.03
C PHE A 114 -6.02 -8.86 13.18
N MET A 115 -5.12 -9.67 12.63
CA MET A 115 -5.49 -10.89 11.90
C MET A 115 -5.73 -12.09 12.82
N GLN A 116 -5.35 -12.01 14.09
CA GLN A 116 -5.50 -13.07 15.09
C GLN A 116 -6.72 -12.88 16.01
N GLU A 117 -7.43 -11.76 15.90
CA GLU A 117 -8.73 -11.54 16.55
C GLU A 117 -9.87 -12.17 15.74
#